data_AF-A0A1M4ZG19-F1
#
_entry.id   AF-A0A1M4ZG19-F1
#
_cell.length_a   1.000
_cell.length_b   1.000
_cell.length_c   1.000
_cell.angle_alpha   90.00
_cell.angle_beta   90.00
_cell.angle_gamma   90.00
#
_symmetry.space_group_name_H-M   'P 1'
#
loop_
_entity.id
_entity.type
_entity.pdbx_description
1 polymer ?
#
loop_
_entity_poly.entity_id
_entity_poly.type
_entity_poly.pdbx_seq_one_letter_code
_entity_poly.pdbx_strand_id
1 'polypeptide(L)'
;MEMLILEKNDEYIDMFYKLHEEVDELSCELIKHVTEKEETKLKIAEETLDVIQVCIGILDKLEQEGIDIANEIEKHNMKLLRRGWRYKSVLHMERV
;
A
#
# COMPACT_ATOMS: atom_id res chain seq x y z
N MET A 1 13.57 -7.63 2.54
CA MET A 1 12.31 -7.50 3.30
C MET A 1 11.22 -7.86 2.32
N GLU A 2 10.36 -8.79 2.70
CA GLU A 2 9.35 -9.38 1.82
C GLU A 2 7.99 -9.07 2.44
N MET A 3 7.01 -8.76 1.59
CA MET A 3 5.60 -8.69 2.00
C MET A 3 4.87 -9.85 1.34
N LEU A 4 3.93 -10.44 2.07
CA LEU A 4 3.22 -11.61 1.60
C LEU A 4 2.09 -11.19 0.65
N ILE A 5 1.91 -11.92 -0.43
CA ILE A 5 0.67 -11.88 -1.20
C ILE A 5 -0.25 -12.91 -0.54
N LEU A 6 -1.38 -12.46 -0.01
CA LEU A 6 -2.30 -13.32 0.73
C LEU A 6 -3.27 -13.99 -0.22
N GLU A 7 -3.40 -15.31 -0.12
CA GLU A 7 -4.44 -16.05 -0.83
C GLU A 7 -5.81 -15.74 -0.21
N LYS A 8 -6.58 -14.87 -0.89
CA LYS A 8 -7.93 -14.46 -0.49
C LYS A 8 -8.82 -14.33 -1.73
N ASN A 9 -10.10 -14.70 -1.59
CA ASN A 9 -11.12 -14.56 -2.63
C ASN A 9 -12.04 -13.36 -2.37
N ASP A 10 -11.48 -12.27 -1.86
CA ASP A 10 -12.25 -11.07 -1.52
C ASP A 10 -12.81 -10.41 -2.79
N GLU A 11 -14.03 -9.91 -2.72
CA GLU A 11 -14.59 -9.06 -3.77
C GLU A 11 -14.09 -7.62 -3.60
N TYR A 12 -14.15 -6.83 -4.67
CA TYR A 12 -13.70 -5.43 -4.63
C TYR A 12 -14.38 -4.60 -3.54
N ILE A 13 -15.62 -4.94 -3.20
CA ILE A 13 -16.36 -4.25 -2.13
C ILE A 13 -15.78 -4.56 -0.75
N ASP A 14 -15.33 -5.79 -0.51
CA ASP A 14 -14.69 -6.20 0.75
C ASP A 14 -13.33 -5.53 0.88
N MET A 15 -12.56 -5.51 -0.21
CA MET A 15 -11.28 -4.80 -0.28
C MET A 15 -11.44 -3.30 -0.05
N PHE A 16 -12.52 -2.69 -0.55
CA PHE A 16 -12.84 -1.28 -0.33
C PHE A 16 -13.12 -0.99 1.15
N TYR A 17 -13.96 -1.80 1.79
CA TYR A 17 -14.24 -1.64 3.22
C TYR A 17 -12.98 -1.83 4.06
N LYS A 18 -12.15 -2.83 3.72
CA LYS A 18 -10.90 -3.05 4.44
C LYS A 18 -9.92 -1.89 4.24
N LEU A 19 -9.78 -1.38 3.02
CA LEU A 19 -8.95 -0.20 2.76
C LEU A 19 -9.41 1.02 3.56
N HIS A 20 -10.72 1.23 3.70
CA HIS A 20 -11.26 2.32 4.50
C HIS A 20 -10.92 2.16 5.98
N GLU A 21 -11.05 0.94 6.52
CA GLU A 21 -10.67 0.60 7.89
C GLU A 21 -9.18 0.92 8.15
N GLU A 22 -8.27 0.40 7.32
CA GLU A 22 -6.83 0.60 7.51
C GLU A 22 -6.42 2.08 7.40
N VAL A 23 -7.07 2.84 6.49
CA VAL A 23 -6.82 4.27 6.33
C VAL A 23 -7.30 5.07 7.54
N ASP A 24 -8.43 4.68 8.14
CA ASP A 24 -8.95 5.32 9.35
C ASP A 24 -8.03 5.04 10.55
N GLU A 25 -7.53 3.81 10.70
CA GLU A 25 -6.59 3.42 11.75
C GLU A 25 -5.26 4.19 11.62
N LEU A 26 -4.67 4.22 10.42
CA LEU A 26 -3.47 5.02 10.14
C LEU A 26 -3.69 6.51 10.43
N SER A 27 -4.85 7.05 10.03
CA SER A 27 -5.19 8.45 10.27
C SER A 27 -5.28 8.76 11.76
N CYS A 28 -5.89 7.88 12.56
CA CYS A 28 -5.97 8.02 14.01
C CYS A 28 -4.58 8.07 14.65
N GLU A 29 -3.68 7.14 14.27
CA GLU A 29 -2.34 7.06 14.85
C GLU A 29 -1.43 8.25 14.45
N LEU A 30 -1.59 8.76 13.23
CA LEU A 30 -0.92 9.99 12.79
C LEU A 30 -1.42 11.21 13.57
N ILE A 31 -2.73 11.33 13.81
CA ILE A 31 -3.29 12.43 14.61
C ILE A 31 -2.74 12.38 16.03
N LYS A 32 -2.83 11.22 16.70
CA LYS A 32 -2.28 11.04 18.07
C LYS A 32 -0.80 11.41 18.15
N HIS A 33 -0.01 11.04 17.14
CA HIS A 33 1.41 11.39 17.10
C HIS A 33 1.64 12.90 17.19
N VAL A 34 0.84 13.67 16.45
CA VAL A 34 0.97 15.12 16.32
C VAL A 34 0.36 15.84 17.52
N THR A 35 -0.76 15.35 18.07
CA THR A 35 -1.52 16.03 19.12
C THR A 35 -1.13 15.63 20.54
N GLU A 36 -0.84 14.35 20.76
CA GLU A 36 -0.69 13.77 22.11
C GLU A 36 0.77 13.46 22.46
N LYS A 37 1.70 13.59 21.49
CA LYS A 37 3.13 13.25 21.64
C LYS A 37 3.37 11.83 22.18
N GLU A 38 2.42 10.94 21.96
CA GLU A 38 2.57 9.54 22.28
C GLU A 38 3.62 8.88 21.38
N GLU A 39 4.23 7.81 21.87
CA GLU A 39 5.19 7.01 21.12
C GLU A 39 4.47 6.09 20.11
N THR A 40 3.80 6.70 19.12
CA THR A 40 2.95 6.00 18.13
C THR A 40 3.71 5.59 16.87
N LYS A 41 5.04 5.78 16.80
CA LYS A 41 5.79 5.51 15.56
C LYS A 41 5.73 4.05 15.11
N LEU A 42 5.73 3.11 16.06
CA LEU A 42 5.57 1.69 15.74
C LEU A 42 4.16 1.39 15.22
N LYS A 43 3.14 2.02 15.82
CA LYS A 43 1.75 1.91 15.36
C LYS A 43 1.54 2.53 13.98
N ILE A 44 2.07 3.72 13.73
CA ILE A 44 2.08 4.32 12.39
C ILE A 44 2.71 3.36 11.37
N ALA A 45 3.81 2.69 11.72
CA ALA A 45 4.44 1.73 10.83
C ALA A 45 3.55 0.50 10.58
N GLU A 46 2.91 -0.04 11.61
CA GLU A 46 1.93 -1.14 11.54
C GLU A 46 0.78 -0.77 10.60
N GLU A 47 0.03 0.29 10.92
CA GLU A 47 -1.15 0.69 10.13
C GLU A 47 -0.76 1.11 8.70
N THR A 48 0.45 1.66 8.49
CA THR A 48 0.96 1.94 7.13
C THR A 48 1.17 0.66 6.34
N LEU A 49 1.72 -0.38 6.97
CA LEU A 49 1.93 -1.67 6.31
C LEU A 49 0.60 -2.34 5.99
N ASP A 50 -0.41 -2.21 6.85
CA ASP A 50 -1.73 -2.77 6.59
C ASP A 50 -2.44 -2.09 5.40
N VAL A 51 -2.36 -0.76 5.28
CA VAL A 51 -2.81 -0.05 4.06
C VAL A 51 -2.09 -0.58 2.81
N ILE A 52 -0.76 -0.73 2.87
CA ILE A 52 0.02 -1.25 1.73
C ILE A 52 -0.40 -2.70 1.42
N GLN A 53 -0.65 -3.53 2.43
CA GLN A 53 -1.06 -4.92 2.27
C GLN A 53 -2.40 -5.05 1.54
N VAL A 54 -3.37 -4.18 1.84
CA VAL A 54 -4.64 -4.12 1.10
C VAL A 54 -4.41 -3.65 -0.33
N CYS A 55 -3.60 -2.62 -0.55
CA CYS A 55 -3.25 -2.17 -1.90
C CYS A 55 -2.58 -3.26 -2.75
N ILE A 56 -1.68 -4.05 -2.15
CA ILE A 56 -1.06 -5.21 -2.82
C ILE A 56 -2.11 -6.26 -3.17
N GLY A 57 -3.05 -6.57 -2.26
CA GLY A 57 -4.15 -7.49 -2.55
C GLY A 57 -5.02 -7.04 -3.74
N ILE A 58 -5.29 -5.74 -3.85
CA ILE A 58 -6.03 -5.17 -5.00
C ILE A 58 -5.22 -5.31 -6.29
N LEU A 59 -3.91 -5.01 -6.27
CA LEU A 59 -3.04 -5.17 -7.44
C LEU A 59 -2.94 -6.64 -7.88
N ASP A 60 -2.84 -7.57 -6.94
CA ASP A 60 -2.79 -9.01 -7.24
C ASP A 60 -4.10 -9.49 -7.88
N LYS A 61 -5.27 -9.07 -7.35
CA LYS A 61 -6.58 -9.38 -7.97
C LYS A 61 -6.66 -8.84 -9.41
N LEU A 62 -6.23 -7.60 -9.64
CA LEU A 62 -6.20 -7.02 -10.98
C LEU A 62 -5.27 -7.79 -11.93
N GLU A 63 -4.13 -8.28 -11.43
CA GLU A 63 -3.22 -9.11 -12.21
C GLU A 63 -3.86 -10.46 -12.58
N GLN A 64 -4.55 -11.10 -11.63
CA GLN A 64 -5.32 -12.33 -11.88
C GLN A 64 -6.44 -12.09 -12.92
N GLU A 65 -6.97 -10.87 -13.00
CA GLU A 65 -7.94 -10.42 -14.01
C GLU A 65 -7.29 -10.03 -15.36
N GLY A 66 -5.98 -10.22 -15.51
CA GLY A 66 -5.24 -10.05 -16.75
C GLY A 66 -4.62 -8.67 -16.96
N ILE A 67 -4.57 -7.82 -15.93
CA ILE A 67 -3.89 -6.52 -16.00
C ILE A 67 -2.39 -6.71 -15.80
N ASP A 68 -1.58 -6.13 -16.70
CA ASP A 68 -0.12 -6.11 -16.58
C ASP A 68 0.34 -5.06 -15.56
N ILE A 69 0.40 -5.48 -14.29
CA ILE A 69 0.81 -4.61 -13.17
C ILE A 69 2.25 -4.10 -13.33
N ALA A 70 3.15 -4.88 -13.92
CA ALA A 70 4.53 -4.45 -14.15
C ALA A 70 4.60 -3.23 -15.09
N ASN A 71 3.84 -3.28 -16.19
CA ASN A 71 3.70 -2.16 -17.12
C ASN A 71 3.01 -0.94 -16.47
N GLU A 72 1.98 -1.16 -15.63
CA GLU A 72 1.33 -0.05 -14.91
C GLU A 72 2.26 0.62 -13.88
N ILE A 73 3.12 -0.15 -13.20
CA ILE A 73 4.17 0.39 -12.33
C ILE A 73 5.17 1.24 -13.13
N GLU A 74 5.61 0.78 -14.29
CA GLU A 74 6.53 1.54 -15.16
C GLU A 74 5.89 2.88 -15.58
N LYS A 75 4.65 2.85 -16.06
CA LYS A 75 3.88 4.06 -16.41
C LYS A 75 3.73 5.00 -15.22
N HIS A 76 3.44 4.47 -14.04
CA HIS A 76 3.34 5.25 -12.81
C HIS A 76 4.66 5.94 -12.46
N ASN A 77 5.77 5.22 -12.48
CA ASN A 77 7.10 5.76 -12.20
C ASN A 77 7.48 6.86 -13.20
N MET A 78 7.27 6.61 -14.50
CA MET A 78 7.51 7.61 -15.54
C MET A 78 6.65 8.88 -15.34
N LYS A 79 5.40 8.74 -14.90
CA LYS A 79 4.53 9.87 -14.54
C LYS A 79 5.10 10.67 -13.37
N LEU A 80 5.65 10.03 -12.34
CA LEU A 80 6.30 10.72 -11.21
C LEU A 80 7.55 11.48 -11.68
N LEU A 81 8.42 10.86 -12.48
CA LEU A 81 9.63 11.53 -13.01
C LEU A 81 9.27 12.75 -13.86
N ARG A 82 8.24 12.65 -14.72
CA ARG A 82 7.74 13.78 -15.53
C ARG A 82 7.18 14.92 -14.68
N ARG A 83 6.69 14.64 -13.47
CA ARG A 83 6.23 15.64 -12.50
C ARG A 83 7.37 16.27 -11.70
N GLY A 84 8.62 15.94 -11.99
CA GLY A 84 9.81 16.50 -11.34
C GLY A 84 10.21 15.80 -10.04
N TRP A 85 9.55 14.69 -9.68
CA TRP A 85 9.95 13.91 -8.52
C TRP A 85 11.31 13.23 -8.77
N ARG A 86 12.17 13.22 -7.75
CA ARG A 86 13.46 12.52 -7.77
C ARG A 86 13.36 11.32 -6.85
N TYR A 87 13.65 10.13 -7.38
CA TYR A 87 13.71 8.92 -6.56
C TYR A 87 15.02 8.86 -5.78
N LYS A 88 14.96 8.34 -4.55
CA LYS A 88 16.13 8.13 -3.69
C LYS A 88 16.60 6.68 -3.73
N SER A 89 15.67 5.74 -3.85
CA SER A 89 15.88 4.29 -3.83
C SER A 89 14.74 3.60 -4.56
N VAL A 90 14.94 2.33 -4.92
CA VAL A 90 13.92 1.48 -5.55
C VAL A 90 13.59 0.34 -4.59
N LEU A 91 12.30 0.08 -4.40
CA LEU A 91 11.82 -1.14 -3.75
C LEU A 91 11.64 -2.19 -4.84
N HIS A 92 12.32 -3.33 -4.71
CA HIS A 92 12.13 -4.47 -5.60
C HIS A 92 11.22 -5.49 -4.92
N MET A 93 10.22 -5.98 -5.65
CA MET A 93 9.33 -7.06 -5.20
C MET A 93 9.59 -8.26 -6.10
N GLU A 94 10.04 -9.36 -5.52
CA GLU A 94 10.28 -10.62 -6.22
C GLU A 94 9.17 -11.62 -5.84
N ARG A 95 8.68 -12.38 -6.83
CA ARG A 95 7.80 -13.53 -6.57
C ARG A 95 8.69 -14.77 -6.39
N VAL A 96 8.48 -15.48 -5.28
CA VAL A 96 9.20 -16.72 -4.92
C VAL A 96 8.38 -17.93 -5.32
#